data_AF-A0A2E8H2A8-F1
#
_entry.id   AF-A0A2E8H2A8-F1
#
_cell.length_a   1.000
_cell.length_b   1.000
_cell.length_c   1.000
_cell.angle_alpha   90.00
_cell.angle_beta   90.00
_cell.angle_gamma   90.00
#
_symmetry.space_group_name_H-M   'P 1'
#
loop_
_entity.id
_entity.type
_entity.pdbx_description
1 polymer ?
#
loop_
_entity_poly.entity_id
_entity_poly.type
_entity_poly.pdbx_seq_one_letter_code
_entity_poly.pdbx_strand_id
1 'polypeptide(L)'
;MKILAVADQECRALGEHFDANRWRDIDLVLACGDLKPDYLAYLADRFNTRVLYVRGNHDRDFGEEPPGGCEDVHGRLVHHRGIRILGIEGSIWYNGAGIQYRERQVALSALARRYKLWRSGGIDIVVSHSPPRFCADAFQICESPVGDHALCPHRDRPGAEWQNCPEASDRAHWGFKTFYNMIERYRPTYWIHGHTHAGYGMADRWKQVGDTAIGDAYEQLVFEYPAPSGASE
;
A
#
# COMPACT_ATOMS: atom_id res chain seq x y z
N MET A 1 -7.10 15.74 -9.52
CA MET A 1 -6.34 14.72 -10.27
C MET A 1 -6.93 13.36 -9.90
N LYS A 2 -7.42 12.60 -10.86
CA LYS A 2 -8.09 11.32 -10.60
C LYS A 2 -7.08 10.18 -10.66
N ILE A 3 -6.98 9.41 -9.58
CA ILE A 3 -5.99 8.35 -9.41
C ILE A 3 -6.71 7.01 -9.36
N LEU A 4 -6.18 6.03 -10.10
CA LEU A 4 -6.56 4.62 -10.00
C LEU A 4 -5.49 3.87 -9.21
N ALA A 5 -5.87 3.20 -8.13
CA ALA A 5 -5.01 2.26 -7.43
C ALA A 5 -5.50 0.81 -7.62
N VAL A 6 -4.58 -0.14 -7.69
CA VAL A 6 -4.86 -1.58 -7.89
C VAL A 6 -3.89 -2.43 -7.05
N ALA A 7 -4.35 -3.58 -6.56
CA ALA A 7 -3.53 -4.49 -5.76
C ALA A 7 -4.11 -5.92 -5.74
N ASP A 8 -3.24 -6.91 -5.54
CA ASP A 8 -3.50 -8.32 -5.18
C ASP A 8 -4.27 -9.18 -6.20
N GLN A 9 -5.25 -8.60 -6.88
CA GLN A 9 -6.10 -9.28 -7.83
C GLN A 9 -6.41 -8.39 -9.02
N GLU A 10 -6.25 -8.95 -10.22
CA GLU A 10 -6.58 -8.27 -11.46
C GLU A 10 -8.08 -7.97 -11.53
N CYS A 11 -8.43 -6.69 -11.66
CA CYS A 11 -9.82 -6.28 -11.74
C CYS A 11 -10.38 -6.58 -13.14
N ARG A 12 -11.39 -7.44 -13.23
CA ARG A 12 -12.04 -7.79 -14.52
C ARG A 12 -12.60 -6.56 -15.26
N ALA A 13 -13.04 -5.53 -14.55
CA ALA A 13 -13.54 -4.29 -15.14
C ALA A 13 -12.43 -3.42 -15.76
N LEU A 14 -11.16 -3.67 -15.44
CA LEU A 14 -10.00 -3.04 -16.07
C LEU A 14 -9.47 -3.87 -17.25
N GLY A 15 -9.80 -5.17 -17.34
CA GLY A 15 -9.41 -6.06 -18.45
C GLY A 15 -10.60 -6.50 -19.30
N GLU A 16 -11.18 -7.66 -18.96
CA GLU A 16 -12.25 -8.36 -19.71
C GLU A 16 -13.49 -7.50 -20.03
N HIS A 17 -13.84 -6.58 -19.14
CA HIS A 17 -15.03 -5.74 -19.25
C HIS A 17 -14.70 -4.24 -19.24
N PHE A 18 -13.60 -3.87 -19.91
CA PHE A 18 -13.16 -2.48 -19.95
C PHE A 18 -14.19 -1.57 -20.63
N ASP A 19 -14.71 -0.61 -19.86
CA ASP A 19 -15.52 0.50 -20.37
C ASP A 19 -14.71 1.81 -20.34
N ALA A 20 -14.37 2.32 -21.52
CA ALA A 20 -13.63 3.56 -21.66
C ALA A 20 -14.33 4.77 -21.01
N ASN A 21 -15.66 4.77 -20.91
CA ASN A 21 -16.42 5.86 -20.31
C ASN A 21 -16.28 5.89 -18.78
N ARG A 22 -16.27 4.72 -18.15
CA ARG A 22 -16.09 4.58 -16.70
C ARG A 22 -14.71 5.06 -16.26
N TRP A 23 -13.70 4.75 -17.05
CA TRP A 23 -12.30 4.98 -16.73
C TRP A 23 -11.70 6.21 -17.42
N ARG A 24 -12.54 7.15 -17.87
CA ARG A 24 -12.06 8.43 -18.40
C ARG A 24 -11.31 9.21 -17.31
N ASP A 25 -10.34 9.99 -17.80
CA ASP A 25 -9.62 11.01 -17.04
C ASP A 25 -8.77 10.47 -15.89
N ILE A 26 -8.32 9.20 -15.96
CA ILE A 26 -7.31 8.69 -15.02
C ILE A 26 -5.97 9.37 -15.33
N ASP A 27 -5.49 10.14 -14.36
CA ASP A 27 -4.25 10.91 -14.48
C ASP A 27 -3.02 10.13 -14.04
N LEU A 28 -3.19 9.13 -13.19
CA LEU A 28 -2.12 8.35 -12.57
C LEU A 28 -2.64 6.98 -12.14
N VAL A 29 -1.82 5.94 -12.33
CA VAL A 29 -2.08 4.61 -11.79
C VAL A 29 -1.06 4.26 -10.71
N LEU A 30 -1.53 3.76 -9.57
CA LEU A 30 -0.73 3.27 -8.45
C LEU A 30 -0.95 1.76 -8.28
N ALA A 31 0.09 0.95 -8.44
CA ALA A 31 0.02 -0.49 -8.21
C ALA A 31 0.67 -0.85 -6.88
N CYS A 32 -0.12 -1.40 -5.95
CA CYS A 32 0.28 -1.73 -4.59
C CYS A 32 0.76 -3.18 -4.42
N GLY A 33 1.23 -3.82 -5.50
CA GLY A 33 1.84 -5.15 -5.45
C GLY A 33 0.88 -6.32 -5.65
N ASP A 34 1.49 -7.50 -5.78
CA ASP A 34 0.86 -8.80 -6.05
C ASP A 34 0.02 -8.79 -7.34
N LEU A 35 0.61 -8.22 -8.40
CA LEU A 35 0.02 -8.12 -9.72
C LEU A 35 1.02 -8.60 -10.77
N LYS A 36 0.54 -9.31 -11.79
CA LYS A 36 1.41 -9.82 -12.85
C LYS A 36 2.07 -8.68 -13.64
N PRO A 37 3.35 -8.80 -14.04
CA PRO A 37 4.01 -7.83 -14.91
C PRO A 37 3.22 -7.50 -16.19
N ASP A 38 2.68 -8.52 -16.86
CA ASP A 38 1.89 -8.34 -18.09
C ASP A 38 0.63 -7.50 -17.87
N TYR A 39 0.00 -7.64 -16.69
CA TYR A 39 -1.16 -6.82 -16.33
C TYR A 39 -0.75 -5.36 -16.10
N LEU A 40 0.38 -5.11 -15.43
CA LEU A 40 0.89 -3.75 -15.23
C LEU A 40 1.25 -3.08 -16.57
N ALA A 41 1.92 -3.80 -17.47
CA ALA A 41 2.24 -3.31 -18.80
C ALA A 41 0.98 -3.02 -19.62
N TYR A 42 -0.03 -3.89 -19.53
CA TYR A 42 -1.35 -3.66 -20.12
C TYR A 42 -1.99 -2.37 -19.58
N LEU A 43 -1.94 -2.12 -18.26
CA LEU A 43 -2.49 -0.88 -17.68
C LEU A 43 -1.74 0.36 -18.18
N ALA A 44 -0.41 0.29 -18.32
CA ALA A 44 0.38 1.39 -18.83
C ALA A 44 0.00 1.77 -20.28
N ASP A 45 -0.14 0.77 -21.15
CA ASP A 45 -0.62 0.95 -22.52
C ASP A 45 -2.06 1.48 -22.55
N ARG A 46 -2.95 0.86 -21.76
CA ARG A 46 -4.39 1.13 -21.79
C ARG A 46 -4.74 2.53 -21.33
N PHE A 47 -4.09 3.01 -20.28
CA PHE A 47 -4.37 4.33 -19.69
C PHE A 47 -3.51 5.45 -20.27
N ASN A 48 -2.43 5.11 -20.98
CA ASN A 48 -1.47 6.06 -21.54
C ASN A 48 -1.03 7.12 -20.50
N THR A 49 -0.85 6.68 -19.26
CA THR A 49 -0.38 7.50 -18.14
C THR A 49 0.69 6.75 -17.34
N ARG A 50 1.32 7.44 -16.39
CA ARG A 50 2.33 6.84 -15.52
C ARG A 50 1.69 5.77 -14.64
N VAL A 51 2.31 4.59 -14.63
CA VAL A 51 2.02 3.51 -13.69
C VAL A 51 3.18 3.43 -12.72
N LEU A 52 2.94 3.83 -11.47
CA LEU A 52 3.91 3.73 -10.38
C LEU A 52 3.60 2.46 -9.58
N TYR A 53 4.55 1.58 -9.40
CA TYR A 53 4.32 0.32 -8.69
C TYR A 53 5.31 0.06 -7.57
N VAL A 54 4.83 -0.70 -6.58
CA VAL A 54 5.66 -1.41 -5.61
C VAL A 54 5.35 -2.90 -5.75
N ARG A 55 6.29 -3.75 -5.37
CA ARG A 55 6.07 -5.19 -5.34
C ARG A 55 5.36 -5.63 -4.06
N GLY A 56 4.54 -6.65 -4.18
CA GLY A 56 3.99 -7.38 -3.05
C GLY A 56 4.91 -8.51 -2.59
N ASN A 57 4.48 -9.29 -1.59
CA ASN A 57 5.32 -10.39 -1.10
C ASN A 57 5.34 -11.60 -2.03
N HIS A 58 4.40 -11.72 -2.97
CA HIS A 58 4.34 -12.79 -3.96
C HIS A 58 5.03 -12.45 -5.30
N ASP A 59 5.40 -11.19 -5.51
CA ASP A 59 6.05 -10.65 -6.72
C ASP A 59 7.55 -11.01 -6.84
N ARG A 60 7.87 -12.31 -6.96
CA ARG A 60 9.26 -12.80 -6.98
C ARG A 60 9.94 -12.67 -8.34
N ASP A 61 9.18 -12.80 -9.43
CA ASP A 61 9.70 -13.01 -10.78
C ASP A 61 9.27 -11.89 -11.75
N PHE A 62 9.69 -10.65 -11.48
CA PHE A 62 9.46 -9.52 -12.39
C PHE A 62 10.44 -9.47 -13.57
N GLY A 63 11.41 -10.41 -13.63
CA GLY A 63 12.53 -10.35 -14.57
C GLY A 63 13.56 -9.27 -14.20
N GLU A 64 14.56 -9.09 -15.05
CA GLU A 64 15.57 -8.02 -14.88
C GLU A 64 15.02 -6.63 -15.27
N GLU A 65 14.02 -6.60 -16.16
CA GLU A 65 13.42 -5.37 -16.67
C GLU A 65 12.05 -5.10 -16.01
N PRO A 66 11.77 -3.84 -15.61
CA PRO A 66 10.45 -3.46 -15.14
C PRO A 66 9.36 -3.76 -16.19
N PRO A 67 8.10 -3.97 -15.76
CA PRO A 67 6.97 -4.05 -16.68
C PRO A 67 6.95 -2.84 -17.63
N GLY A 68 6.70 -3.09 -18.92
CA GLY A 68 6.77 -2.06 -19.95
C GLY A 68 5.91 -0.84 -19.63
N GLY A 69 6.51 0.36 -19.59
CA GLY A 69 5.81 1.62 -19.29
C GLY A 69 5.53 1.86 -17.80
N CYS A 70 5.98 0.98 -16.90
CA CYS A 70 5.83 1.12 -15.45
C CYS A 70 7.13 1.58 -14.77
N GLU A 71 6.99 2.27 -13.63
CA GLU A 71 8.11 2.73 -12.81
C GLU A 71 8.03 2.10 -11.41
N ASP A 72 9.06 1.32 -11.05
CA ASP A 72 9.24 0.84 -9.67
C ASP A 72 9.58 2.03 -8.76
N VAL A 73 8.75 2.25 -7.74
CA VAL A 73 8.92 3.33 -6.77
C VAL A 73 9.39 2.85 -5.41
N HIS A 74 9.74 1.57 -5.24
CA HIS A 74 10.23 1.04 -3.98
C HIS A 74 11.43 1.85 -3.45
N GLY A 75 11.24 2.45 -2.27
CA GLY A 75 12.28 3.22 -1.60
C GLY A 75 12.61 4.55 -2.28
N ARG A 76 11.84 4.98 -3.27
CA ARG A 76 12.05 6.22 -4.05
C ARG A 76 10.95 7.22 -3.72
N LEU A 77 11.34 8.51 -3.69
CA LEU A 77 10.40 9.63 -3.65
C LEU A 77 10.31 10.17 -5.08
N VAL A 78 9.15 10.01 -5.70
CA VAL A 78 8.87 10.37 -7.09
C VAL A 78 7.93 11.56 -7.12
N HIS A 79 8.11 12.44 -8.12
CA HIS A 79 7.24 13.59 -8.33
C HIS A 79 6.33 13.36 -9.53
N HIS A 80 5.05 13.68 -9.40
CA HIS A 80 4.08 13.65 -10.49
C HIS A 80 3.18 14.90 -10.37
N ARG A 81 3.17 15.79 -11.37
CA ARG A 81 2.32 17.01 -11.35
C ARG A 81 2.33 17.78 -10.02
N GLY A 82 3.51 17.93 -9.42
CA GLY A 82 3.70 18.64 -8.15
C GLY A 82 3.46 17.82 -6.88
N ILE A 83 2.93 16.60 -6.96
CA ILE A 83 2.75 15.72 -5.81
C ILE A 83 3.96 14.79 -5.60
N ARG A 84 4.29 14.52 -4.34
CA ARG A 84 5.43 13.70 -3.89
C ARG A 84 4.93 12.34 -3.40
N ILE A 85 5.36 11.29 -4.07
CA ILE A 85 4.88 9.93 -3.87
C ILE A 85 6.04 9.06 -3.39
N LEU A 86 5.88 8.37 -2.27
CA LEU A 86 6.87 7.44 -1.72
C LEU A 86 6.38 6.00 -1.86
N GLY A 87 7.21 5.13 -2.45
CA GLY A 87 6.92 3.69 -2.54
C GLY A 87 7.58 2.85 -1.44
N ILE A 88 6.87 1.86 -0.91
CA ILE A 88 7.39 0.86 0.03
C ILE A 88 6.83 -0.52 -0.33
N GLU A 89 7.68 -1.52 -0.52
CA GLU A 89 7.26 -2.83 -1.06
C GLU A 89 7.21 -3.90 0.02
N GLY A 90 6.63 -5.04 -0.34
CA GLY A 90 6.66 -6.27 0.44
C GLY A 90 5.78 -6.27 1.68
N SER A 91 5.92 -7.35 2.45
CA SER A 91 5.13 -7.60 3.64
C SER A 91 5.96 -7.74 4.91
N ILE A 92 5.27 -7.84 6.04
CA ILE A 92 5.93 -8.24 7.28
C ILE A 92 6.50 -9.64 7.17
N TRP A 93 7.60 -9.90 7.87
CA TRP A 93 8.21 -11.22 7.93
C TRP A 93 7.34 -12.22 8.68
N TYR A 94 7.09 -13.35 8.03
CA TYR A 94 6.39 -14.48 8.65
C TYR A 94 6.96 -15.85 8.32
N ASN A 95 7.43 -16.09 7.09
CA ASN A 95 8.02 -17.38 6.71
C ASN A 95 9.29 -17.25 5.84
N GLY A 96 9.68 -16.02 5.50
CA GLY A 96 10.88 -15.75 4.69
C GLY A 96 10.73 -16.09 3.21
N ALA A 97 9.52 -16.39 2.75
CA ALA A 97 9.25 -16.72 1.36
C ALA A 97 8.81 -15.44 0.60
N GLY A 98 9.65 -14.94 -0.30
CA GLY A 98 9.35 -13.76 -1.12
C GLY A 98 9.85 -12.45 -0.49
N ILE A 99 9.19 -11.34 -0.83
CA ILE A 99 9.66 -10.01 -0.41
C ILE A 99 9.08 -9.66 0.96
N GLN A 100 9.85 -9.95 2.00
CA GLN A 100 9.44 -9.79 3.39
C GLN A 100 10.47 -9.01 4.21
N TYR A 101 9.97 -8.19 5.13
CA TYR A 101 10.79 -7.36 6.00
C TYR A 101 10.42 -7.50 7.46
N ARG A 102 11.44 -7.44 8.32
CA ARG A 102 11.27 -7.23 9.75
C ARG A 102 11.03 -5.75 10.02
N GLU A 103 10.32 -5.46 11.10
CA GLU A 103 10.05 -4.09 11.58
C GLU A 103 11.32 -3.23 11.62
N ARG A 104 12.44 -3.78 12.11
CA ARG A 104 13.73 -3.07 12.18
C ARG A 104 14.30 -2.73 10.80
N GLN A 105 14.11 -3.57 9.79
CA GLN A 105 14.59 -3.29 8.43
C GLN A 105 13.82 -2.12 7.83
N VAL A 106 12.49 -2.13 7.99
CA VAL A 106 11.63 -1.02 7.56
C VAL A 106 11.95 0.27 8.33
N ALA A 107 12.17 0.20 9.65
CA ALA A 107 12.55 1.35 10.46
C ALA A 107 13.89 1.97 10.04
N LEU A 108 14.92 1.14 9.78
CA LEU A 108 16.21 1.61 9.26
C LEU A 108 16.06 2.23 7.86
N SER A 109 15.26 1.61 7.01
CA SER A 109 14.93 2.11 5.67
C SER A 109 14.25 3.49 5.73
N ALA A 110 13.24 3.67 6.59
CA ALA A 110 12.58 4.94 6.81
C ALA A 110 13.54 6.01 7.39
N LEU A 111 14.38 5.63 8.36
CA LEU A 111 15.36 6.53 8.96
C LEU A 111 16.38 7.03 7.94
N ALA A 112 16.90 6.15 7.10
CA ALA A 112 17.86 6.50 6.05
C ALA A 112 17.32 7.55 5.06
N ARG A 113 15.99 7.59 4.86
CA ARG A 113 15.33 8.53 3.95
C ARG A 113 14.90 9.83 4.61
N ARG A 114 14.95 9.92 5.94
CA ARG A 114 14.45 11.07 6.71
C ARG A 114 14.97 12.42 6.20
N TYR A 115 16.27 12.51 5.90
CA TYR A 115 16.88 13.74 5.41
C TYR A 115 16.38 14.14 4.01
N LYS A 116 16.28 13.17 3.09
CA LYS A 116 15.75 13.41 1.74
C LYS A 116 14.29 13.89 1.80
N LEU A 117 13.46 13.20 2.58
CA LEU A 117 12.05 13.57 2.77
C LEU A 117 11.90 14.99 3.34
N TRP A 118 12.72 15.35 4.33
CA TRP A 118 12.73 16.69 4.90
C TRP A 118 13.13 17.75 3.85
N ARG A 119 14.17 17.52 3.05
CA ARG A 119 14.61 18.45 1.99
C ARG A 119 13.62 18.58 0.84
N SER A 120 12.85 17.53 0.56
CA SER A 120 11.80 17.54 -0.47
C SER A 120 10.47 18.14 0.04
N GLY A 121 10.45 18.62 1.28
CA GLY A 121 9.30 19.28 1.90
C GLY A 121 8.22 18.33 2.44
N GLY A 122 8.49 17.02 2.54
CA GLY A 122 7.54 16.02 3.01
C GLY A 122 7.10 15.00 1.95
N ILE A 123 5.95 14.38 2.19
CA ILE A 123 5.34 13.32 1.36
C ILE A 123 3.85 13.65 1.24
N ASP A 124 3.29 13.52 0.05
CA ASP A 124 1.87 13.73 -0.20
C ASP A 124 1.09 12.41 -0.25
N ILE A 125 1.67 11.40 -0.90
CA ILE A 125 1.09 10.05 -1.00
C ILE A 125 2.15 9.02 -0.65
N VAL A 126 1.79 8.04 0.17
CA VAL A 126 2.57 6.80 0.32
C VAL A 126 1.84 5.66 -0.39
N VAL A 127 2.59 4.90 -1.20
CA VAL A 127 2.15 3.66 -1.84
C VAL A 127 2.87 2.53 -1.15
N SER A 128 2.15 1.63 -0.53
CA SER A 128 2.72 0.43 0.07
C SER A 128 2.01 -0.83 -0.40
N HIS A 129 2.66 -1.99 -0.24
CA HIS A 129 1.93 -3.25 -0.33
C HIS A 129 1.23 -3.55 0.99
N SER A 130 1.98 -3.74 2.07
CA SER A 130 1.39 -3.91 3.41
C SER A 130 0.74 -2.64 3.99
N PRO A 131 -0.28 -2.79 4.86
CA PRO A 131 -0.93 -1.68 5.53
C PRO A 131 -0.07 -1.10 6.67
N PRO A 132 -0.43 0.09 7.20
CA PRO A 132 -0.03 0.52 8.53
C PRO A 132 -0.60 -0.40 9.62
N ARG A 133 0.12 -0.57 10.73
CA ARG A 133 -0.38 -1.37 11.85
C ARG A 133 -1.31 -0.56 12.74
N PHE A 134 -2.57 -1.00 12.83
CA PHE A 134 -3.57 -0.44 13.75
C PHE A 134 -3.72 -1.27 15.04
N CYS A 135 -3.41 -2.57 15.01
CA CYS A 135 -3.47 -3.45 16.18
C CYS A 135 -2.11 -3.49 16.89
N ALA A 136 -1.93 -2.64 17.89
CA ALA A 136 -0.64 -2.46 18.58
C ALA A 136 -0.26 -3.63 19.52
N ASP A 137 -1.25 -4.30 20.13
CA ASP A 137 -1.04 -5.23 21.25
C ASP A 137 -1.00 -6.72 20.84
N ALA A 138 -1.48 -7.02 19.63
CA ALA A 138 -1.64 -8.37 19.13
C ALA A 138 -0.33 -9.02 18.65
N PHE A 139 0.57 -8.21 18.08
CA PHE A 139 1.77 -8.67 17.36
C PHE A 139 2.78 -9.42 18.23
N GLN A 140 2.86 -9.08 19.52
CA GLN A 140 3.79 -9.73 20.45
C GLN A 140 3.27 -11.03 21.03
N ILE A 141 1.96 -11.28 20.93
CA ILE A 141 1.28 -12.35 21.65
C ILE A 141 0.88 -13.47 20.68
N CYS A 142 0.56 -13.12 19.44
CA CYS A 142 0.09 -14.09 18.47
C CYS A 142 1.23 -14.72 17.64
N GLU A 143 1.30 -16.05 17.71
CA GLU A 143 2.21 -16.91 16.93
C GLU A 143 1.48 -17.66 15.80
N SER A 144 0.22 -17.32 15.50
CA SER A 144 -0.59 -18.02 14.49
C SER A 144 0.12 -18.10 13.14
N PRO A 145 0.07 -19.28 12.46
CA PRO A 145 0.62 -19.45 11.13
C PRO A 145 -0.10 -18.54 10.13
N VAL A 146 0.62 -18.14 9.10
CA VAL A 146 0.12 -17.17 8.11
C VAL A 146 -0.81 -17.83 7.11
N GLY A 147 -1.91 -17.14 6.80
CA GLY A 147 -2.86 -17.56 5.78
C GLY A 147 -3.78 -18.71 6.21
N ASP A 148 -3.81 -19.08 7.50
CA ASP A 148 -4.69 -20.13 8.00
C ASP A 148 -6.06 -19.59 8.44
N HIS A 149 -6.29 -18.26 8.33
CA HIS A 149 -7.47 -17.56 8.86
C HIS A 149 -7.73 -17.80 10.37
N ALA A 150 -6.80 -18.45 11.06
CA ALA A 150 -6.88 -18.76 12.47
C ALA A 150 -6.88 -17.46 13.27
N LEU A 151 -7.92 -17.26 14.06
CA LEU A 151 -8.10 -16.07 14.88
C LEU A 151 -6.88 -15.85 15.77
N CYS A 152 -6.38 -14.62 15.74
CA CYS A 152 -5.12 -14.20 16.34
C CYS A 152 -5.48 -13.25 17.50
N PRO A 153 -5.78 -13.79 18.68
CA PRO A 153 -6.35 -13.01 19.77
C PRO A 153 -5.31 -12.06 20.38
N HIS A 154 -5.76 -10.88 20.79
CA HIS A 154 -4.98 -9.83 21.46
C HIS A 154 -5.67 -9.37 22.74
N ARG A 155 -4.90 -8.69 23.61
CA ARG A 155 -5.41 -8.09 24.85
C ARG A 155 -4.78 -6.72 25.01
N ASP A 156 -5.62 -5.69 25.17
CA ASP A 156 -5.16 -4.30 25.34
C ASP A 156 -4.38 -4.09 26.65
N ARG A 157 -4.55 -5.00 27.63
CA ARG A 157 -3.83 -4.98 28.92
C ARG A 157 -3.81 -6.36 29.59
N PRO A 158 -2.85 -6.62 30.50
CA PRO A 158 -2.85 -7.83 31.32
C PRO A 158 -4.19 -8.02 32.06
N GLY A 159 -4.82 -9.18 31.88
CA GLY A 159 -6.12 -9.52 32.50
C GLY A 159 -7.36 -9.08 31.73
N ALA A 160 -7.24 -8.38 30.59
CA ALA A 160 -8.37 -8.11 29.70
C ALA A 160 -8.82 -9.36 28.94
N GLU A 161 -10.05 -9.33 28.41
CA GLU A 161 -10.56 -10.37 27.51
C GLU A 161 -9.80 -10.38 26.19
N TRP A 162 -9.67 -11.59 25.61
CA TRP A 162 -9.06 -11.76 24.30
C TRP A 162 -9.99 -11.22 23.22
N GLN A 163 -9.50 -10.31 22.39
CA GLN A 163 -10.20 -9.72 21.26
C GLN A 163 -9.49 -10.11 19.96
N ASN A 164 -10.18 -10.10 18.82
CA ASN A 164 -9.53 -10.28 17.52
C ASN A 164 -9.18 -8.91 16.95
N CYS A 165 -8.05 -8.82 16.24
CA CYS A 165 -7.76 -7.61 15.47
C CYS A 165 -8.82 -7.45 14.37
N PRO A 166 -9.60 -6.35 14.33
CA PRO A 166 -10.64 -6.17 13.33
C PRO A 166 -10.08 -5.98 11.91
N GLU A 167 -8.79 -5.64 11.81
CA GLU A 167 -8.10 -5.37 10.54
C GLU A 167 -7.80 -6.65 9.75
N ALA A 168 -7.31 -7.68 10.44
CA ALA A 168 -7.04 -8.97 9.80
C ALA A 168 -6.98 -10.11 10.82
N SER A 169 -7.31 -11.31 10.33
CA SER A 169 -7.28 -12.56 11.09
C SER A 169 -5.89 -13.00 11.51
N ASP A 170 -4.85 -12.61 10.79
CA ASP A 170 -3.48 -13.07 11.04
C ASP A 170 -2.42 -11.96 10.95
N ARG A 171 -1.23 -12.31 11.45
CA ARG A 171 -0.12 -11.41 11.65
C ARG A 171 0.51 -10.90 10.35
N ALA A 172 0.43 -11.62 9.23
CA ALA A 172 1.02 -11.17 7.97
C ALA A 172 0.33 -9.91 7.44
N HIS A 173 -0.95 -9.76 7.76
CA HIS A 173 -1.82 -8.70 7.24
C HIS A 173 -1.96 -7.51 8.21
N TRP A 174 -1.35 -7.58 9.41
CA TRP A 174 -1.37 -6.46 10.36
C TRP A 174 -0.42 -5.32 10.00
N GLY A 175 0.45 -5.49 9.01
CA GLY A 175 1.31 -4.42 8.55
C GLY A 175 2.37 -3.97 9.56
N PHE A 176 2.88 -2.75 9.39
CA PHE A 176 4.05 -2.24 10.11
C PHE A 176 3.73 -1.11 11.09
N LYS A 177 4.33 -1.16 12.28
CA LYS A 177 4.25 -0.04 13.25
C LYS A 177 4.99 1.19 12.72
N THR A 178 6.08 0.98 11.99
CA THR A 178 6.88 2.03 11.37
C THR A 178 6.04 2.86 10.39
N PHE A 179 5.10 2.25 9.68
CA PHE A 179 4.20 2.96 8.77
C PHE A 179 3.26 3.89 9.53
N TYR A 180 2.69 3.41 10.65
CA TYR A 180 1.91 4.27 11.55
C TYR A 180 2.73 5.46 12.06
N ASN A 181 3.97 5.23 12.50
CA ASN A 181 4.87 6.31 12.93
C ASN A 181 5.19 7.31 11.79
N MET A 182 5.23 6.83 10.54
CA MET A 182 5.43 7.69 9.36
C MET A 182 4.20 8.56 9.09
N ILE A 183 2.99 8.01 9.27
CA ILE A 183 1.74 8.78 9.20
C ILE A 183 1.77 9.91 10.23
N GLU A 184 2.06 9.59 11.49
CA GLU A 184 2.12 10.61 12.56
C GLU A 184 3.17 11.70 12.29
N ARG A 185 4.32 11.32 11.72
CA ARG A 185 5.42 12.25 11.46
C ARG A 185 5.22 13.11 10.21
N TYR A 186 4.79 12.50 9.11
CA TYR A 186 4.79 13.14 7.79
C TYR A 186 3.41 13.60 7.35
N ARG A 187 2.34 13.08 7.97
CA ARG A 187 0.94 13.41 7.68
C ARG A 187 0.66 13.45 6.16
N PRO A 188 0.98 12.38 5.40
CA PRO A 188 0.66 12.37 3.98
C PRO A 188 -0.85 12.51 3.81
N THR A 189 -1.31 13.13 2.73
CA THR A 189 -2.74 13.22 2.42
C THR A 189 -3.34 11.83 2.27
N TYR A 190 -2.62 10.93 1.57
CA TYR A 190 -3.05 9.56 1.35
C TYR A 190 -1.97 8.52 1.69
N TRP A 191 -2.42 7.40 2.24
CA TRP A 191 -1.66 6.17 2.33
C TRP A 191 -2.44 5.05 1.63
N ILE A 192 -1.96 4.59 0.47
CA ILE A 192 -2.66 3.58 -0.32
C ILE A 192 -1.90 2.25 -0.22
N HIS A 193 -2.60 1.20 0.17
CA HIS A 193 -2.03 -0.14 0.36
C HIS A 193 -2.86 -1.24 -0.31
N GLY A 194 -2.30 -2.44 -0.42
CA GLY A 194 -3.03 -3.67 -0.74
C GLY A 194 -2.93 -4.65 0.42
N HIS A 195 -2.71 -5.93 0.12
CA HIS A 195 -2.39 -7.03 1.05
C HIS A 195 -3.52 -7.42 2.02
N THR A 196 -4.44 -6.51 2.32
CA THR A 196 -5.65 -6.78 3.11
C THR A 196 -6.83 -7.03 2.19
N HIS A 197 -7.60 -8.08 2.46
CA HIS A 197 -8.78 -8.40 1.66
C HIS A 197 -9.97 -8.76 2.57
N ALA A 198 -11.19 -8.63 2.06
CA ALA A 198 -12.42 -8.90 2.82
C ALA A 198 -12.49 -10.32 3.43
N GLY A 199 -11.75 -11.29 2.87
CA GLY A 199 -11.62 -12.64 3.43
C GLY A 199 -10.70 -12.76 4.66
N TYR A 200 -9.93 -11.71 5.00
CA TYR A 200 -9.06 -11.65 6.19
C TYR A 200 -9.68 -10.78 7.29
N GLY A 201 -10.67 -9.93 6.97
CA GLY A 201 -11.35 -9.07 7.94
C GLY A 201 -12.44 -8.21 7.31
N MET A 202 -13.28 -7.57 8.13
CA MET A 202 -14.34 -6.64 7.69
C MET A 202 -13.88 -5.18 7.67
N ALA A 203 -12.60 -4.93 7.36
CA ALA A 203 -12.04 -3.60 7.43
C ALA A 203 -12.65 -2.69 6.34
N ASP A 204 -13.06 -1.49 6.74
CA ASP A 204 -13.47 -0.45 5.80
C ASP A 204 -12.35 -0.15 4.81
N ARG A 205 -12.71 -0.07 3.52
CA ARG A 205 -11.78 0.25 2.42
C ARG A 205 -11.09 1.61 2.61
N TRP A 206 -11.71 2.53 3.34
CA TRP A 206 -11.13 3.80 3.73
C TRP A 206 -11.08 3.93 5.25
N LYS A 207 -9.95 4.39 5.77
CA LYS A 207 -9.74 4.74 7.18
C LYS A 207 -9.14 6.13 7.27
N GLN A 208 -9.26 6.73 8.45
CA GLN A 208 -8.71 8.05 8.73
C GLN A 208 -7.81 7.98 9.96
N VAL A 209 -6.57 8.45 9.84
CA VAL A 209 -5.65 8.64 10.97
C VAL A 209 -5.13 10.07 10.94
N GLY A 210 -5.61 10.90 11.88
CA GLY A 210 -5.36 12.34 11.82
C GLY A 210 -5.90 12.92 10.52
N ASP A 211 -5.04 13.55 9.73
CA ASP A 211 -5.40 14.13 8.42
C ASP A 211 -5.11 13.16 7.25
N THR A 212 -4.55 11.99 7.52
CA THR A 212 -4.21 11.00 6.49
C THR A 212 -5.36 10.05 6.22
N ALA A 213 -5.84 10.03 4.98
CA ALA A 213 -6.77 9.02 4.50
C ALA A 213 -5.99 7.76 4.06
N ILE A 214 -6.41 6.60 4.55
CA ILE A 214 -5.76 5.31 4.29
C ILE A 214 -6.71 4.48 3.45
N GLY A 215 -6.28 4.08 2.26
CA GLY A 215 -7.11 3.39 1.28
C GLY A 215 -6.59 2.00 0.95
N ASP A 216 -7.48 1.02 0.95
CA ASP A 216 -7.23 -0.34 0.50
C ASP A 216 -7.54 -0.48 -1.01
N ALA A 217 -6.50 -0.77 -1.79
CA ALA A 217 -6.51 -0.89 -3.24
C ALA A 217 -6.80 -2.31 -3.74
N TYR A 218 -7.18 -3.26 -2.86
CA TYR A 218 -7.57 -4.61 -3.24
C TYR A 218 -8.56 -4.59 -4.42
N GLU A 219 -8.21 -5.31 -5.49
CA GLU A 219 -8.75 -5.21 -6.84
C GLU A 219 -8.59 -3.83 -7.51
N GLN A 220 -9.30 -2.83 -7.00
CA GLN A 220 -9.23 -1.46 -7.49
C GLN A 220 -9.81 -0.45 -6.49
N LEU A 221 -9.23 0.76 -6.50
CA LEU A 221 -9.66 1.92 -5.75
C LEU A 221 -9.48 3.18 -6.59
N VAL A 222 -10.55 3.94 -6.81
CA VAL A 222 -10.48 5.24 -7.50
C VAL A 222 -10.70 6.35 -6.50
N PHE A 223 -9.86 7.37 -6.55
CA PHE A 223 -9.96 8.54 -5.68
C PHE A 223 -9.40 9.79 -6.34
N GLU A 224 -9.72 10.94 -5.76
CA GLU A 224 -9.24 12.23 -6.23
C GLU A 224 -8.18 12.80 -5.30
N TYR A 225 -7.06 13.19 -5.88
CA TYR A 225 -6.11 14.06 -5.21
C TYR A 225 -6.51 15.51 -5.48
N PRO A 226 -6.77 16.32 -4.43
CA PRO A 226 -7.11 17.73 -4.61
C PRO A 226 -5.94 18.43 -5.29
N ALA A 227 -6.23 19.23 -6.32
CA ALA A 227 -5.17 19.97 -7.01
C ALA A 227 -4.35 20.77 -5.98
N PRO A 228 -3.01 20.76 -6.06
CA PRO A 228 -2.20 21.57 -5.16
C PRO A 228 -2.62 23.03 -5.34
N SER A 229 -3.07 23.65 -4.25
CA SER A 229 -3.41 25.08 -4.20
C SER A 229 -2.14 25.89 -4.45
N GLY A 230 -1.86 26.19 -5.72
CA GLY A 230 -0.66 26.95 -6.10
C GLY A 230 -0.11 26.72 -7.52
N ALA A 231 -0.65 25.81 -8.31
CA ALA A 231 -0.34 25.76 -9.75
C ALA A 231 -1.24 26.76 -10.50
N SER A 232 -0.89 28.05 -10.44
CA SER A 232 -1.38 29.01 -11.41
C SER A 232 -0.83 28.64 -12.79
N GLU A 233 -1.71 28.63 -13.79
CA GLU A 233 -1.42 28.50 -15.23
C GLU A 233 -0.31 29.44 -15.71
#